data_AF-A0A970XXJ0-F1
#
_entry.id   AF-A0A970XXJ0-F1
#
_cell.length_a   1.000
_cell.length_b   1.000
_cell.length_c   1.000
_cell.angle_alpha   90.00
_cell.angle_beta   90.00
_cell.angle_gamma   90.00
#
_symmetry.space_group_name_H-M   'P 1'
#
loop_
_entity.id
_entity.type
_entity.pdbx_description
1 polymer ?
#
loop_
_entity_poly.entity_id
_entity_poly.type
_entity_poly.pdbx_seq_one_letter_code
_entity_poly.pdbx_strand_id
1 'polypeptide(L)'
;MSLNIALPKGRLLNSTASLLERAGWELDGYNDKLRYYRLKSAKFPDIKIKVLQEKDIPIQIAVGNYDLGICGLDWTEELLVKYPSSSVLKIADLGYGDGALYAAALPGDLTDPEKLASRKSITRIAGEYPNLAETLAGKLRLKRFSIFPLWGGAEVYPPEDAEIVLLPRKSERDILDAGMVPILKVVDFKAYLIANSDSLKTKNMAGVLSSLTDLIDSNREIPKTFHFIKEKDVPSAKAFIEVDDDIVRLALPDGHQQSHVCRIFDKVGIKVNDYPSQTGNRRPESNLDGYFIKVIRPQDMPLQIANGNFDIAITGRDWLIDHKYQFPNSPIKELLDLKYGWVKIVAVIDEKVPVEDIKSWWQYCNDKQIVCRVATEYTNIADRYVRDNRIDRYRIIPTWGATEGFIPEDADLLIENTETGGTIARHNLRIIDKLFESTACLIGSTRKISNDRKSKRMQFLIDALTKAMEMP
;
A
#
# COMPACT_ATOMS: atom_id res chain seq x y z
N MET A 1 30.77 -4.66 13.88
CA MET A 1 29.47 -3.97 13.88
C MET A 1 28.37 -5.02 13.90
N SER A 2 27.32 -4.81 14.69
CA SER A 2 26.13 -5.68 14.71
C SER A 2 25.43 -5.66 13.34
N LEU A 3 24.91 -6.80 12.89
CA LEU A 3 24.14 -6.91 11.65
C LEU A 3 22.66 -6.68 11.92
N ASN A 4 22.00 -5.92 11.07
CA ASN A 4 20.56 -5.72 11.08
C ASN A 4 19.91 -6.56 9.97
N ILE A 5 18.96 -7.42 10.33
CA ILE A 5 18.30 -8.34 9.41
C ILE A 5 16.78 -8.12 9.41
N ALA A 6 16.22 -7.93 8.23
CA ALA A 6 14.79 -7.77 8.01
C ALA A 6 14.16 -9.09 7.56
N LEU A 7 13.15 -9.55 8.29
CA LEU A 7 12.38 -10.76 7.97
C LEU A 7 10.96 -10.41 7.52
N PRO A 8 10.35 -11.18 6.61
CA PRO A 8 9.05 -10.88 6.07
C PRO A 8 7.92 -11.27 7.03
N LYS A 9 6.90 -10.42 7.11
CA LYS A 9 5.56 -10.79 7.57
C LYS A 9 4.73 -11.30 6.39
N GLY A 10 3.64 -12.01 6.65
CA GLY A 10 2.65 -12.34 5.63
C GLY A 10 2.98 -13.65 4.91
N ARG A 11 2.83 -13.68 3.57
CA ARG A 11 2.82 -14.93 2.79
C ARG A 11 4.11 -15.73 2.88
N LEU A 12 5.26 -15.09 3.12
CA LEU A 12 6.56 -15.76 3.24
C LEU A 12 6.92 -16.17 4.67
N LEU A 13 6.15 -15.77 5.68
CA LEU A 13 6.53 -15.92 7.10
C LEU A 13 6.83 -17.37 7.47
N ASN A 14 5.87 -18.27 7.29
CA ASN A 14 6.00 -19.66 7.73
C ASN A 14 7.14 -20.40 7.03
N SER A 15 7.29 -20.22 5.72
CA SER A 15 8.38 -20.84 4.96
C SER A 15 9.74 -20.26 5.36
N THR A 16 9.81 -18.96 5.65
CA THR A 16 11.03 -18.32 6.19
C THR A 16 11.36 -18.85 7.59
N ALA A 17 10.36 -19.02 8.45
CA ALA A 17 10.55 -19.60 9.79
C ALA A 17 11.14 -21.02 9.69
N SER A 18 10.60 -21.87 8.80
CA SER A 18 11.14 -23.22 8.57
C SER A 18 12.58 -23.23 8.03
N LEU A 19 12.94 -22.29 7.14
CA LEU A 19 14.32 -22.14 6.69
C LEU A 19 15.24 -21.78 7.87
N LEU A 20 14.85 -20.81 8.68
CA LEU A 20 15.66 -20.33 9.81
C LEU A 20 15.79 -21.37 10.92
N GLU A 21 14.76 -22.19 11.14
CA GLU A 21 14.81 -23.35 12.03
C GLU A 21 15.82 -24.39 11.54
N ARG A 22 15.77 -24.77 10.25
CA ARG A 22 16.77 -25.67 9.63
C ARG A 22 18.18 -25.09 9.69
N ALA A 23 18.32 -23.77 9.56
CA ALA A 23 19.59 -23.05 9.71
C ALA A 23 20.06 -22.96 11.17
N GLY A 24 19.28 -23.44 12.12
CA GLY A 24 19.58 -23.44 13.55
C GLY A 24 19.60 -22.04 14.15
N TRP A 25 18.84 -21.08 13.60
CA TRP A 25 18.81 -19.71 14.14
C TRP A 25 18.11 -19.60 15.49
N GLU A 26 17.21 -20.56 15.80
CA GLU A 26 16.48 -20.65 17.08
C GLU A 26 15.83 -19.30 17.44
N LEU A 27 14.91 -18.84 16.58
CA LEU A 27 14.18 -17.60 16.78
C LEU A 27 12.97 -17.82 17.68
N ASP A 28 12.90 -17.05 18.77
CA ASP A 28 11.76 -17.10 19.67
C ASP A 28 10.61 -16.23 19.13
N GLY A 29 9.43 -16.83 18.91
CA GLY A 29 8.20 -16.10 18.56
C GLY A 29 7.99 -15.70 17.09
N TYR A 30 8.82 -16.17 16.14
CA TYR A 30 8.62 -15.91 14.70
C TYR A 30 7.61 -16.90 14.08
N ASN A 31 6.31 -16.60 14.21
CA ASN A 31 5.21 -17.42 13.70
C ASN A 31 3.95 -16.57 13.42
N ASP A 32 2.86 -17.18 12.96
CA ASP A 32 1.61 -16.48 12.62
C ASP A 32 0.96 -15.71 13.79
N LYS A 33 1.36 -16.00 15.04
CA LYS A 33 0.89 -15.30 16.25
C LYS A 33 1.86 -14.22 16.74
N LEU A 34 2.74 -13.72 15.86
CA LEU A 34 3.70 -12.66 16.15
C LEU A 34 3.08 -11.53 16.98
N ARG A 35 3.58 -11.37 18.21
CA ARG A 35 3.24 -10.26 19.10
C ARG A 35 4.30 -9.17 19.12
N TYR A 36 5.53 -9.52 18.73
CA TYR A 36 6.70 -8.64 18.77
C TYR A 36 7.33 -8.55 17.38
N TYR A 37 7.59 -7.33 16.93
CA TYR A 37 8.27 -7.08 15.65
C TYR A 37 9.79 -7.25 15.74
N ARG A 38 10.35 -7.42 16.95
CA ARG A 38 11.79 -7.63 17.20
C ARG A 38 12.02 -9.03 17.72
N LEU A 39 13.01 -9.71 17.16
CA LEU A 39 13.33 -11.11 17.46
C LEU A 39 14.78 -11.24 17.93
N LYS A 40 15.05 -12.30 18.70
CA LYS A 40 16.40 -12.69 19.11
C LYS A 40 16.74 -14.05 18.50
N SER A 41 18.00 -14.22 18.12
CA SER A 41 18.56 -15.51 17.69
C SER A 41 19.50 -16.03 18.76
N ALA A 42 19.37 -17.30 19.14
CA ALA A 42 20.32 -17.93 20.05
C ALA A 42 21.69 -18.19 19.37
N LYS A 43 21.67 -18.58 18.08
CA LYS A 43 22.88 -18.81 17.28
C LYS A 43 23.66 -17.55 16.96
N PHE A 44 22.94 -16.45 16.70
CA PHE A 44 23.53 -15.14 16.39
C PHE A 44 23.05 -14.11 17.43
N PRO A 45 23.61 -14.08 18.64
CA PRO A 45 23.14 -13.18 19.70
C PRO A 45 23.39 -11.70 19.38
N ASP A 46 24.37 -11.41 18.53
CA ASP A 46 24.80 -10.04 18.20
C ASP A 46 24.08 -9.43 16.99
N ILE A 47 23.13 -10.14 16.36
CA ILE A 47 22.34 -9.59 15.25
C ILE A 47 21.02 -9.02 15.77
N LYS A 48 20.56 -7.94 15.13
CA LYS A 48 19.24 -7.37 15.37
C LYS A 48 18.30 -7.85 14.27
N ILE A 49 17.20 -8.47 14.65
CA ILE A 49 16.21 -8.98 13.72
C ILE A 49 14.92 -8.21 13.89
N LYS A 50 14.36 -7.72 12.78
CA LYS A 50 13.03 -7.12 12.76
C LYS A 50 12.15 -7.75 11.70
N VAL A 51 10.88 -7.94 12.04
CA VAL A 51 9.85 -8.39 11.11
C VAL A 51 9.17 -7.17 10.48
N LEU A 52 9.12 -7.12 9.16
CA LEU A 52 8.58 -6.02 8.35
C LEU A 52 7.59 -6.54 7.30
N GLN A 53 6.75 -5.65 6.76
CA GLN A 53 5.99 -5.98 5.56
C GLN A 53 6.94 -6.24 4.39
N GLU A 54 6.63 -7.22 3.54
CA GLU A 54 7.53 -7.61 2.43
C GLU A 54 7.92 -6.44 1.53
N LYS A 55 6.99 -5.52 1.25
CA LYS A 55 7.23 -4.33 0.42
C LYS A 55 8.14 -3.29 1.07
N ASP A 56 8.24 -3.27 2.39
CA ASP A 56 9.10 -2.33 3.12
C ASP A 56 10.56 -2.77 3.06
N ILE A 57 10.81 -4.09 2.99
CA ILE A 57 12.15 -4.68 3.13
C ILE A 57 13.14 -4.14 2.09
N PRO A 58 12.85 -4.14 0.77
CA PRO A 58 13.76 -3.55 -0.22
C PRO A 58 14.08 -2.08 0.05
N ILE A 59 13.09 -1.29 0.50
CA ILE A 59 13.27 0.14 0.80
C ILE A 59 14.19 0.31 2.01
N GLN A 60 13.96 -0.47 3.06
CA GLN A 60 14.76 -0.45 4.29
C GLN A 60 16.24 -0.86 4.05
N ILE A 61 16.46 -1.82 3.16
CA ILE A 61 17.80 -2.22 2.71
C ILE A 61 18.43 -1.10 1.86
N ALA A 62 17.67 -0.49 0.96
CA ALA A 62 18.16 0.58 0.10
C ALA A 62 18.63 1.82 0.88
N VAL A 63 17.87 2.22 1.90
CA VAL A 63 18.22 3.37 2.75
C VAL A 63 19.34 3.07 3.75
N GLY A 64 19.71 1.80 3.93
CA GLY A 64 20.80 1.35 4.79
C GLY A 64 20.42 1.12 6.26
N ASN A 65 19.13 1.04 6.58
CA ASN A 65 18.68 0.68 7.94
C ASN A 65 18.97 -0.80 8.24
N TYR A 66 18.93 -1.65 7.21
CA TYR A 66 19.17 -3.10 7.30
C TYR A 66 20.30 -3.51 6.37
N ASP A 67 21.03 -4.54 6.79
CA ASP A 67 22.16 -5.10 6.06
C ASP A 67 21.71 -6.22 5.13
N LEU A 68 20.80 -7.06 5.62
CA LEU A 68 20.23 -8.22 4.93
C LEU A 68 18.71 -8.24 5.09
N GLY A 69 18.01 -8.75 4.08
CA GLY A 69 16.55 -8.86 4.09
C GLY A 69 16.06 -10.06 3.30
N ILE A 70 14.93 -10.64 3.72
CA ILE A 70 14.23 -11.67 2.95
C ILE A 70 12.87 -11.11 2.51
N CYS A 71 12.63 -11.07 1.21
CA CYS A 71 11.34 -10.64 0.64
C CYS A 71 11.05 -11.35 -0.68
N GLY A 72 9.85 -11.19 -1.21
CA GLY A 72 9.56 -11.61 -2.57
C GLY A 72 10.40 -10.84 -3.60
N LEU A 73 10.87 -11.53 -4.63
CA LEU A 73 11.62 -10.92 -5.73
C LEU A 73 10.81 -9.82 -6.44
N ASP A 74 9.49 -9.95 -6.52
CA ASP A 74 8.56 -8.95 -7.06
C ASP A 74 8.75 -7.56 -6.43
N TRP A 75 8.89 -7.48 -5.11
CA TRP A 75 9.11 -6.21 -4.42
C TRP A 75 10.50 -5.64 -4.67
N THR A 76 11.50 -6.51 -4.84
CA THR A 76 12.86 -6.08 -5.18
C THR A 76 12.90 -5.51 -6.60
N GLU A 77 12.24 -6.16 -7.56
CA GLU A 77 12.15 -5.65 -8.94
C GLU A 77 11.33 -4.37 -9.02
N GLU A 78 10.22 -4.27 -8.27
CA GLU A 78 9.42 -3.06 -8.19
C GLU A 78 10.25 -1.85 -7.75
N LEU A 79 11.17 -2.03 -6.78
CA LEU A 79 12.09 -0.97 -6.38
C LEU A 79 13.16 -0.69 -7.45
N LEU A 80 13.82 -1.73 -7.96
CA LEU A 80 14.99 -1.60 -8.84
C LEU A 80 14.64 -1.08 -10.24
N VAL A 81 13.42 -1.30 -10.73
CA VAL A 81 12.95 -0.70 -11.99
C VAL A 81 12.94 0.81 -11.90
N LYS A 82 12.51 1.37 -10.76
CA LYS A 82 12.50 2.82 -10.52
C LYS A 82 13.87 3.37 -10.12
N TYR A 83 14.62 2.59 -9.34
CA TYR A 83 15.92 2.98 -8.80
C TYR A 83 17.01 1.97 -9.17
N PRO A 84 17.44 1.92 -10.45
CA PRO A 84 18.41 0.93 -10.91
C PRO A 84 19.79 1.09 -10.27
N SER A 85 20.13 2.28 -9.78
CA SER A 85 21.36 2.58 -9.04
C SER A 85 21.23 2.40 -7.51
N SER A 86 20.15 1.76 -7.04
CA SER A 86 19.95 1.47 -5.62
C SER A 86 21.07 0.58 -5.06
N SER A 87 21.31 0.67 -3.76
CA SER A 87 22.28 -0.15 -3.03
C SER A 87 21.82 -1.61 -2.82
N VAL A 88 20.61 -1.97 -3.23
CA VAL A 88 20.06 -3.32 -3.05
C VAL A 88 20.69 -4.32 -4.03
N LEU A 89 21.27 -5.39 -3.49
CA LEU A 89 21.81 -6.53 -4.24
C LEU A 89 20.97 -7.79 -4.01
N LYS A 90 20.73 -8.54 -5.08
CA LYS A 90 20.10 -9.87 -5.06
C LYS A 90 21.18 -10.91 -4.74
N ILE A 91 21.10 -11.54 -3.56
CA ILE A 91 22.12 -12.51 -3.10
C ILE A 91 21.77 -13.94 -3.49
N ALA A 92 20.59 -14.45 -3.10
CA ALA A 92 20.22 -15.84 -3.36
C ALA A 92 18.70 -16.04 -3.45
N ASP A 93 18.27 -16.89 -4.38
CA ASP A 93 16.93 -17.50 -4.40
C ASP A 93 16.85 -18.54 -3.27
N LEU A 94 15.91 -18.37 -2.34
CA LEU A 94 15.77 -19.25 -1.17
C LEU A 94 14.98 -20.53 -1.46
N GLY A 95 14.48 -20.71 -2.69
CA GLY A 95 13.87 -21.95 -3.15
C GLY A 95 12.45 -22.21 -2.65
N TYR A 96 11.78 -21.21 -2.08
CA TYR A 96 10.36 -21.26 -1.66
C TYR A 96 9.63 -19.96 -2.01
N GLY A 97 8.32 -19.95 -1.79
CA GLY A 97 7.49 -18.78 -2.03
C GLY A 97 7.19 -18.55 -3.51
N ASP A 98 7.18 -19.62 -4.30
CA ASP A 98 6.89 -19.58 -5.74
C ASP A 98 5.56 -18.89 -6.03
N GLY A 99 5.62 -17.95 -6.97
CA GLY A 99 4.48 -17.28 -7.54
C GLY A 99 4.90 -16.43 -8.72
N ALA A 100 3.94 -15.69 -9.25
CA ALA A 100 4.19 -14.73 -10.30
C ALA A 100 3.23 -13.55 -10.18
N LEU A 101 3.71 -12.39 -10.63
CA LEU A 101 2.90 -11.21 -10.85
C LEU A 101 2.29 -11.31 -12.24
N TYR A 102 0.97 -11.41 -12.32
CA TYR A 102 0.24 -11.49 -13.58
C TYR A 102 -0.39 -10.15 -13.91
N ALA A 103 -0.30 -9.76 -15.19
CA ALA A 103 -1.23 -8.82 -15.78
C ALA A 103 -2.48 -9.59 -16.18
N ALA A 104 -3.63 -9.23 -15.62
CA ALA A 104 -4.89 -9.90 -15.89
C ALA A 104 -5.98 -8.91 -16.28
N ALA A 105 -6.94 -9.38 -17.07
CA ALA A 105 -8.16 -8.64 -17.43
C ALA A 105 -9.36 -9.56 -17.31
N LEU A 106 -10.57 -9.00 -17.40
CA LEU A 106 -11.77 -9.82 -17.54
C LEU A 106 -11.79 -10.53 -18.91
N PRO A 107 -12.43 -11.72 -19.02
CA PRO A 107 -12.58 -12.41 -20.29
C PRO A 107 -13.16 -11.49 -21.37
N GLY A 108 -12.58 -11.49 -22.57
CA GLY A 108 -13.04 -10.68 -23.70
C GLY A 108 -11.88 -10.07 -24.50
N ASP A 109 -12.15 -9.04 -25.31
CA ASP A 109 -11.17 -8.47 -26.25
C ASP A 109 -9.89 -7.90 -25.62
N LEU A 110 -9.91 -7.61 -24.32
CA LEU A 110 -8.76 -7.05 -23.60
C LEU A 110 -7.71 -8.09 -23.20
N THR A 111 -8.00 -9.38 -23.41
CA THR A 111 -7.05 -10.46 -23.12
C THR A 111 -6.02 -10.65 -24.23
N ASP A 112 -6.25 -10.07 -25.40
CA ASP A 112 -5.35 -10.09 -26.56
C ASP A 112 -4.41 -8.85 -26.54
N PRO A 113 -3.09 -9.06 -26.41
CA PRO A 113 -2.11 -7.97 -26.41
C PRO A 113 -2.14 -7.08 -27.65
N GLU A 114 -2.46 -7.63 -28.84
CA GLU A 114 -2.50 -6.83 -30.08
C GLU A 114 -3.72 -5.91 -30.11
N LYS A 115 -4.88 -6.44 -29.72
CA LYS A 115 -6.10 -5.62 -29.56
C LYS A 115 -5.89 -4.52 -28.51
N LEU A 116 -5.26 -4.86 -27.39
CA LEU A 116 -4.95 -3.92 -26.33
C LEU A 116 -3.99 -2.81 -26.80
N ALA A 117 -2.93 -3.15 -27.55
CA ALA A 117 -1.98 -2.19 -28.11
C ALA A 117 -2.61 -1.25 -29.16
N SER A 118 -3.61 -1.73 -29.89
CA SER A 118 -4.33 -0.96 -30.92
C SER A 118 -5.46 -0.08 -30.36
N ARG A 119 -5.79 -0.21 -29.06
CA ARG A 119 -6.89 0.51 -28.40
C ARG A 119 -6.69 2.03 -28.49
N LYS A 120 -7.75 2.73 -28.91
CA LYS A 120 -7.75 4.19 -29.03
C LYS A 120 -8.04 4.90 -27.71
N SER A 121 -8.77 4.26 -26.81
CA SER A 121 -9.06 4.77 -25.46
C SER A 121 -7.87 4.53 -24.52
N ILE A 122 -7.88 5.22 -23.38
CA ILE A 122 -6.89 5.01 -22.33
C ILE A 122 -7.06 3.59 -21.76
N THR A 123 -5.96 2.88 -21.60
CA THR A 123 -5.90 1.61 -20.88
C THR A 123 -5.52 1.87 -19.42
N ARG A 124 -6.41 1.55 -18.50
CA ARG A 124 -6.20 1.75 -17.07
C ARG A 124 -5.61 0.50 -16.45
N ILE A 125 -4.45 0.64 -15.82
CA ILE A 125 -3.71 -0.45 -15.17
C ILE A 125 -3.71 -0.18 -13.67
N ALA A 126 -4.30 -1.07 -12.86
CA ALA A 126 -4.39 -0.91 -11.42
C ALA A 126 -3.58 -1.99 -10.68
N GLY A 127 -2.90 -1.63 -9.59
CA GLY A 127 -2.15 -2.60 -8.79
C GLY A 127 -1.23 -1.94 -7.76
N GLU A 128 -0.66 -2.77 -6.89
CA GLU A 128 0.33 -2.33 -5.88
C GLU A 128 1.75 -2.14 -6.46
N TYR A 129 1.95 -2.41 -7.77
CA TYR A 129 3.24 -2.43 -8.45
C TYR A 129 3.31 -1.38 -9.58
N PRO A 130 3.27 -0.07 -9.26
CA PRO A 130 3.21 0.98 -10.28
C PRO A 130 4.43 1.01 -11.22
N ASN A 131 5.64 0.69 -10.75
CA ASN A 131 6.84 0.75 -11.58
C ASN A 131 6.89 -0.43 -12.56
N LEU A 132 6.50 -1.63 -12.10
CA LEU A 132 6.32 -2.79 -12.97
C LEU A 132 5.12 -2.60 -13.92
N ALA A 133 4.07 -1.88 -13.54
CA ALA A 133 2.96 -1.52 -14.42
C ALA A 133 3.42 -0.63 -15.58
N GLU A 134 4.34 0.30 -15.34
CA GLU A 134 4.92 1.13 -16.40
C GLU A 134 5.77 0.31 -17.37
N THR A 135 6.58 -0.61 -16.83
CA THR A 135 7.35 -1.56 -17.64
C THR A 135 6.44 -2.46 -18.48
N LEU A 136 5.33 -2.94 -17.90
CA LEU A 136 4.31 -3.71 -18.60
C LEU A 136 3.70 -2.89 -19.75
N ALA A 137 3.30 -1.64 -19.51
CA ALA A 137 2.68 -0.79 -20.51
C ALA A 137 3.61 -0.59 -21.73
N GLY A 138 4.91 -0.39 -21.50
CA GLY A 138 5.92 -0.32 -22.55
C GLY A 138 6.04 -1.62 -23.34
N LYS A 139 6.03 -2.78 -22.67
CA LYS A 139 6.10 -4.11 -23.31
C LYS A 139 4.87 -4.44 -24.14
N LEU A 140 3.69 -4.07 -23.66
CA LEU A 140 2.43 -4.17 -24.39
C LEU A 140 2.29 -3.09 -25.47
N ARG A 141 3.27 -2.17 -25.60
CA ARG A 141 3.27 -1.06 -26.56
C ARG A 141 2.00 -0.21 -26.48
N LEU A 142 1.49 -0.01 -25.26
CA LEU A 142 0.27 0.77 -25.03
C LEU A 142 0.54 2.24 -25.37
N LYS A 143 -0.19 2.78 -26.34
CA LYS A 143 -0.04 4.19 -26.76
C LYS A 143 -0.64 5.17 -25.76
N ARG A 144 -1.70 4.76 -25.06
CA ARG A 144 -2.44 5.58 -24.10
C ARG A 144 -2.77 4.72 -22.89
N PHE A 145 -2.12 5.00 -21.77
CA PHE A 145 -2.37 4.29 -20.53
C PHE A 145 -2.35 5.22 -19.33
N SER A 146 -2.92 4.74 -18.23
CA SER A 146 -2.85 5.39 -16.93
C SER A 146 -2.65 4.31 -15.87
N ILE A 147 -1.75 4.57 -14.93
CA ILE A 147 -1.43 3.65 -13.84
C ILE A 147 -2.11 4.16 -12.58
N PHE A 148 -2.85 3.28 -11.92
CA PHE A 148 -3.53 3.52 -10.66
C PHE A 148 -2.78 2.75 -9.58
N PRO A 149 -1.81 3.37 -8.89
CA PRO A 149 -1.17 2.75 -7.73
C PRO A 149 -2.22 2.53 -6.66
N LEU A 150 -2.22 1.34 -6.09
CA LEU A 150 -3.17 0.92 -5.07
C LEU A 150 -2.47 0.59 -3.75
N TRP A 151 -3.17 0.79 -2.65
CA TRP A 151 -2.72 0.32 -1.33
C TRP A 151 -3.00 -1.18 -1.10
N GLY A 152 -3.84 -1.79 -1.92
CA GLY A 152 -4.14 -3.21 -1.97
C GLY A 152 -5.51 -3.51 -2.58
N GLY A 153 -5.90 -4.79 -2.62
CA GLY A 153 -7.21 -5.20 -3.12
C GLY A 153 -7.39 -4.95 -4.62
N ALA A 154 -6.33 -5.08 -5.42
CA ALA A 154 -6.36 -4.77 -6.85
C ALA A 154 -7.45 -5.54 -7.63
N GLU A 155 -7.81 -6.74 -7.17
CA GLU A 155 -8.85 -7.58 -7.77
C GLU A 155 -10.23 -6.92 -7.83
N VAL A 156 -10.50 -5.89 -7.02
CA VAL A 156 -11.80 -5.23 -7.05
C VAL A 156 -11.96 -4.27 -8.22
N TYR A 157 -10.90 -3.85 -8.91
CA TYR A 157 -10.95 -2.72 -9.85
C TYR A 157 -11.69 -3.02 -11.17
N PRO A 158 -11.42 -4.13 -11.90
CA PRO A 158 -12.19 -4.51 -13.06
C PRO A 158 -13.61 -4.98 -12.66
N PRO A 159 -14.64 -4.76 -13.50
CA PRO A 159 -14.58 -4.15 -14.83
C PRO A 159 -14.54 -2.62 -14.87
N GLU A 160 -14.98 -1.89 -13.83
CA GLU A 160 -15.45 -0.51 -14.01
C GLU A 160 -14.32 0.54 -14.05
N ASP A 161 -13.26 0.28 -13.29
CA ASP A 161 -12.25 1.30 -12.98
C ASP A 161 -10.86 0.97 -13.56
N ALA A 162 -10.66 -0.26 -14.02
CA ALA A 162 -9.43 -0.70 -14.65
C ALA A 162 -9.68 -1.75 -15.74
N GLU A 163 -8.97 -1.62 -16.86
CA GLU A 163 -8.92 -2.65 -17.91
C GLU A 163 -7.96 -3.79 -17.54
N ILE A 164 -6.86 -3.47 -16.84
CA ILE A 164 -5.82 -4.42 -16.46
C ILE A 164 -5.55 -4.29 -14.97
N VAL A 165 -5.34 -5.42 -14.31
CA VAL A 165 -4.83 -5.47 -12.94
C VAL A 165 -3.54 -6.26 -12.86
N LEU A 166 -2.66 -5.81 -11.97
CA LEU A 166 -1.48 -6.57 -11.56
C LEU A 166 -1.78 -7.36 -10.30
N LEU A 167 -1.73 -8.68 -10.40
CA LEU A 167 -2.11 -9.59 -9.32
C LEU A 167 -0.99 -10.60 -9.03
N PRO A 168 -0.42 -10.61 -7.80
CA PRO A 168 0.46 -11.68 -7.38
C PRO A 168 -0.38 -12.94 -7.10
N ARG A 169 -0.07 -14.05 -7.76
CA ARG A 169 -0.71 -15.36 -7.59
C ARG A 169 0.29 -16.51 -7.68
N LYS A 170 -0.06 -17.68 -7.16
CA LYS A 170 0.80 -18.87 -7.27
C LYS A 170 0.74 -19.46 -8.66
N SER A 171 -0.43 -19.38 -9.30
CA SER A 171 -0.65 -19.96 -10.63
C SER A 171 -1.60 -19.14 -11.49
N GLU A 172 -1.56 -19.37 -12.80
CA GLU A 172 -2.57 -18.87 -13.75
C GLU A 172 -3.98 -19.34 -13.39
N ARG A 173 -4.11 -20.53 -12.79
CA ARG A 173 -5.40 -21.07 -12.35
C ARG A 173 -6.04 -20.18 -11.29
N ASP A 174 -5.26 -19.60 -10.39
CA ASP A 174 -5.77 -18.69 -9.35
C ASP A 174 -6.34 -17.39 -9.95
N ILE A 175 -5.84 -16.97 -11.13
CA ILE A 175 -6.37 -15.82 -11.87
C ILE A 175 -7.72 -16.20 -12.51
N LEU A 176 -7.80 -17.39 -13.12
CA LEU A 176 -9.04 -17.93 -13.70
C LEU A 176 -10.13 -18.14 -12.64
N ASP A 177 -9.77 -18.67 -11.47
CA ASP A 177 -10.71 -18.88 -10.35
C ASP A 177 -11.22 -17.55 -9.77
N ALA A 178 -10.47 -16.45 -9.97
CA ALA A 178 -10.91 -15.09 -9.66
C ALA A 178 -11.75 -14.45 -10.79
N GLY A 179 -12.12 -15.22 -11.82
CA GLY A 179 -12.96 -14.75 -12.93
C GLY A 179 -12.22 -13.87 -13.95
N MET A 180 -10.89 -13.88 -13.95
CA MET A 180 -10.05 -13.09 -14.84
C MET A 180 -9.20 -14.01 -15.73
N VAL A 181 -8.67 -13.45 -16.82
CA VAL A 181 -7.76 -14.14 -17.73
C VAL A 181 -6.38 -13.49 -17.64
N PRO A 182 -5.32 -14.27 -17.41
CA PRO A 182 -3.97 -13.73 -17.43
C PRO A 182 -3.56 -13.38 -18.88
N ILE A 183 -3.15 -12.13 -19.09
CA ILE A 183 -2.64 -11.62 -20.37
C ILE A 183 -1.16 -11.96 -20.51
N LEU A 184 -0.41 -11.66 -19.45
CA LEU A 184 1.03 -11.75 -19.44
C LEU A 184 1.52 -12.02 -18.03
N LYS A 185 2.53 -12.87 -17.93
CA LYS A 185 3.29 -13.03 -16.70
C LYS A 185 4.40 -11.97 -16.63
N VAL A 186 4.26 -11.01 -15.71
CA VAL A 186 5.14 -9.83 -15.56
C VAL A 186 6.48 -10.23 -14.95
N VAL A 187 6.45 -10.91 -13.81
CA VAL A 187 7.65 -11.38 -13.12
C VAL A 187 7.32 -12.67 -12.36
N ASP A 188 8.12 -13.72 -12.57
CA ASP A 188 8.14 -14.86 -11.63
C ASP A 188 8.89 -14.43 -10.37
N PHE A 189 8.33 -14.73 -9.21
CA PHE A 189 8.95 -14.39 -7.94
C PHE A 189 9.01 -15.58 -7.00
N LYS A 190 10.04 -15.56 -6.17
CA LYS A 190 10.28 -16.44 -5.03
C LYS A 190 10.79 -15.59 -3.88
N ALA A 191 10.90 -16.18 -2.70
CA ALA A 191 11.63 -15.57 -1.60
C ALA A 191 13.10 -15.41 -1.99
N TYR A 192 13.61 -14.19 -1.83
CA TYR A 192 14.98 -13.83 -2.20
C TYR A 192 15.68 -13.20 -1.00
N LEU A 193 16.93 -13.62 -0.76
CA LEU A 193 17.83 -12.94 0.15
C LEU A 193 18.44 -11.74 -0.58
N ILE A 194 18.25 -10.56 -0.03
CA ILE A 194 18.83 -9.30 -0.54
C ILE A 194 19.76 -8.68 0.49
N ALA A 195 20.71 -7.86 0.01
CA ALA A 195 21.68 -7.18 0.86
C ALA A 195 21.87 -5.72 0.44
N ASN A 196 22.29 -4.88 1.40
CA ASN A 196 22.81 -3.57 1.11
C ASN A 196 24.28 -3.68 0.64
N SER A 197 24.59 -3.09 -0.50
CA SER A 197 25.90 -3.23 -1.17
C SER A 197 27.06 -2.65 -0.36
N ASP A 198 26.84 -1.58 0.39
CA ASP A 198 27.88 -0.97 1.24
C ASP A 198 28.08 -1.76 2.53
N SER A 199 27.01 -2.32 3.06
CA SER A 199 27.05 -3.21 4.22
C SER A 199 27.82 -4.50 3.88
N LEU A 200 27.60 -5.06 2.69
CA LEU A 200 28.32 -6.24 2.20
C LEU A 200 29.83 -6.01 2.08
N LYS A 201 30.26 -4.79 1.76
CA LYS A 201 31.69 -4.41 1.68
C LYS A 201 32.33 -4.17 3.05
N THR A 202 31.56 -3.72 4.03
CA THR A 202 32.08 -3.15 5.27
C THR A 202 31.86 -4.03 6.51
N LYS A 203 30.92 -4.98 6.46
CA LYS A 203 30.56 -5.83 7.60
C LYS A 203 30.84 -7.30 7.30
N ASN A 204 31.30 -8.03 8.33
CA ASN A 204 31.43 -9.48 8.23
C ASN A 204 30.05 -10.14 8.39
N MET A 205 29.55 -10.72 7.31
CA MET A 205 28.28 -11.46 7.28
C MET A 205 28.42 -12.89 6.75
N ALA A 206 29.64 -13.41 6.63
CA ALA A 206 29.90 -14.73 6.04
C ALA A 206 29.19 -15.87 6.78
N GLY A 207 29.19 -15.85 8.11
CA GLY A 207 28.51 -16.87 8.93
C GLY A 207 26.99 -16.85 8.79
N VAL A 208 26.39 -15.66 8.65
CA VAL A 208 24.95 -15.51 8.42
C VAL A 208 24.59 -15.99 7.00
N LEU A 209 25.34 -15.53 6.00
CA LEU A 209 25.12 -15.90 4.60
C LEU A 209 25.23 -17.41 4.40
N SER A 210 26.35 -18.03 4.79
CA SER A 210 26.55 -19.50 4.68
C SER A 210 25.43 -20.27 5.38
N SER A 211 24.99 -19.84 6.57
CA SER A 211 23.90 -20.52 7.27
C SER A 211 22.58 -20.58 6.51
N LEU A 212 22.35 -19.64 5.58
CA LEU A 212 21.16 -19.58 4.74
C LEU A 212 21.42 -20.20 3.37
N THR A 213 22.54 -19.89 2.74
CA THR A 213 22.84 -20.29 1.35
C THR A 213 23.26 -21.73 1.22
N ASP A 214 23.92 -22.31 2.21
CA ASP A 214 24.40 -23.70 2.17
C ASP A 214 23.25 -24.71 2.24
N LEU A 215 22.07 -24.26 2.66
CA LEU A 215 20.83 -25.04 2.72
C LEU A 215 20.04 -25.05 1.41
N ILE A 216 20.52 -24.35 0.38
CA ILE A 216 19.87 -24.16 -0.90
C ILE A 216 20.57 -25.05 -1.94
N ASP A 217 19.80 -25.93 -2.59
CA ASP A 217 20.30 -26.75 -3.70
C ASP A 217 20.76 -25.84 -4.86
N SER A 218 22.05 -25.92 -5.18
CA SER A 218 22.80 -24.96 -6.01
C SER A 218 22.50 -24.98 -7.51
N ASN A 219 21.36 -25.54 -7.95
CA ASN A 219 21.07 -25.82 -9.37
C ASN A 219 19.74 -25.21 -9.83
N ARG A 220 19.55 -23.90 -9.69
CA ARG A 220 18.38 -23.23 -10.28
C ARG A 220 18.76 -21.92 -10.97
N GLU A 221 18.50 -21.87 -12.27
CA GLU A 221 18.62 -20.67 -13.08
C GLU A 221 17.65 -19.59 -12.58
N ILE A 222 18.10 -18.34 -12.56
CA ILE A 222 17.25 -17.17 -12.37
C ILE A 222 16.26 -17.15 -13.55
N PRO A 223 14.92 -17.14 -13.33
CA PRO A 223 13.96 -17.08 -14.42
C PRO A 223 14.22 -15.83 -15.26
N LYS A 224 14.63 -16.03 -16.51
CA LYS A 224 14.70 -14.96 -17.50
C LYS A 224 13.32 -14.82 -18.14
N THR A 225 12.79 -13.60 -18.05
CA THR A 225 11.81 -12.98 -18.95
C THR A 225 10.34 -13.47 -18.98
N PHE A 226 9.44 -12.49 -18.84
CA PHE A 226 8.14 -12.29 -19.48
C PHE A 226 7.74 -13.35 -20.52
N HIS A 227 6.67 -14.08 -20.21
CA HIS A 227 6.05 -15.04 -21.13
C HIS A 227 4.60 -14.63 -21.42
N PHE A 228 4.27 -14.57 -22.72
CA PHE A 228 2.89 -14.47 -23.18
C PHE A 228 2.20 -15.81 -22.99
N ILE A 229 1.01 -15.80 -22.40
CA ILE A 229 0.21 -16.99 -22.22
C ILE A 229 -0.68 -17.12 -23.45
N LYS A 230 -0.58 -18.24 -24.17
CA LYS A 230 -1.47 -18.53 -25.30
C LYS A 230 -2.86 -18.88 -24.77
N GLU A 231 -3.89 -18.32 -25.42
CA GLU A 231 -5.31 -18.54 -25.12
C GLU A 231 -5.65 -20.01 -24.84
N LYS A 232 -6.43 -20.24 -23.79
CA LYS A 232 -7.32 -21.40 -23.70
C LYS A 232 -8.74 -20.86 -23.61
N ASP A 233 -9.67 -21.55 -24.27
CA ASP A 233 -11.08 -21.21 -24.41
C ASP A 233 -11.72 -20.71 -23.10
N VAL A 234 -11.75 -19.40 -22.91
CA VAL A 234 -12.49 -18.75 -21.81
C VAL A 234 -13.71 -18.07 -22.42
N PRO A 235 -14.93 -18.31 -21.90
CA PRO A 235 -16.15 -17.72 -22.43
C PRO A 235 -16.05 -16.19 -22.53
N SER A 236 -16.44 -15.64 -23.68
CA SER A 236 -16.40 -14.19 -23.91
C SER A 236 -17.39 -13.46 -22.99
N ALA A 237 -16.91 -12.54 -22.17
CA ALA A 237 -17.72 -11.56 -21.45
C ALA A 237 -17.37 -10.14 -21.92
N LYS A 238 -18.19 -9.14 -21.59
CA LYS A 238 -17.79 -7.74 -21.79
C LYS A 238 -16.68 -7.43 -20.78
N ALA A 239 -15.46 -7.20 -21.29
CA ALA A 239 -14.28 -6.95 -20.46
C ALA A 239 -14.30 -5.59 -19.73
N PHE A 240 -15.25 -4.71 -20.05
CA PHE A 240 -15.47 -3.41 -19.43
C PHE A 240 -16.97 -3.12 -19.36
N ILE A 241 -17.47 -2.66 -18.21
CA ILE A 241 -18.86 -2.22 -18.02
C ILE A 241 -18.85 -0.70 -17.95
N GLU A 242 -19.35 -0.07 -19.01
CA GLU A 242 -19.60 1.35 -19.02
C GLU A 242 -20.83 1.63 -18.16
N VAL A 243 -20.65 2.37 -17.07
CA VAL A 243 -21.75 2.77 -16.19
C VAL A 243 -22.43 3.99 -16.81
N ASP A 244 -23.76 3.95 -16.89
CA ASP A 244 -24.59 5.02 -17.45
C ASP A 244 -24.25 6.40 -16.86
N ASP A 245 -24.32 7.44 -17.69
CA ASP A 245 -23.90 8.78 -17.30
C ASP A 245 -24.79 9.45 -16.23
N ASP A 246 -25.98 8.91 -15.95
CA ASP A 246 -26.83 9.41 -14.88
C ASP A 246 -26.60 8.70 -13.52
N ILE A 247 -25.79 7.62 -13.49
CA ILE A 247 -25.47 6.87 -12.28
C ILE A 247 -24.33 7.53 -11.51
N VAL A 248 -24.51 7.69 -10.21
CA VAL A 248 -23.47 8.20 -9.30
C VAL A 248 -22.55 7.06 -8.87
N ARG A 249 -21.26 7.17 -9.15
CA ARG A 249 -20.24 6.24 -8.66
C ARG A 249 -19.78 6.67 -7.26
N LEU A 250 -20.22 5.94 -6.24
CA LEU A 250 -19.94 6.18 -4.83
C LEU A 250 -18.93 5.18 -4.29
N ALA A 251 -17.78 5.68 -3.80
CA ALA A 251 -16.82 4.86 -3.08
C ALA A 251 -17.08 4.89 -1.56
N LEU A 252 -17.14 3.72 -0.93
CA LEU A 252 -17.25 3.55 0.52
C LEU A 252 -15.96 2.94 1.10
N PRO A 253 -15.56 3.32 2.32
CA PRO A 253 -14.28 2.91 2.88
C PRO A 253 -14.32 1.46 3.35
N ASP A 254 -13.21 0.76 3.27
CA ASP A 254 -13.05 -0.51 4.00
C ASP A 254 -12.39 -0.30 5.38
N GLY A 255 -12.30 -1.39 6.15
CA GLY A 255 -11.64 -1.40 7.44
C GLY A 255 -12.43 -0.68 8.53
N HIS A 256 -11.73 -0.01 9.44
CA HIS A 256 -12.30 0.54 10.68
C HIS A 256 -13.34 1.67 10.45
N GLN A 257 -13.33 2.31 9.28
CA GLN A 257 -14.31 3.37 8.97
C GLN A 257 -15.69 2.80 8.60
N GLN A 258 -15.79 1.52 8.25
CA GLN A 258 -17.05 0.91 7.82
C GLN A 258 -18.16 1.07 8.84
N SER A 259 -17.90 0.75 10.11
CA SER A 259 -18.88 0.87 11.19
C SER A 259 -19.36 2.30 11.40
N HIS A 260 -18.50 3.29 11.17
CA HIS A 260 -18.86 4.70 11.28
C HIS A 260 -19.80 5.10 10.15
N VAL A 261 -19.49 4.69 8.92
CA VAL A 261 -20.34 4.96 7.75
C VAL A 261 -21.72 4.30 7.89
N CYS A 262 -21.79 3.05 8.34
CA CYS A 262 -23.07 2.37 8.58
C CYS A 262 -23.96 3.15 9.55
N ARG A 263 -23.40 3.63 10.68
CA ARG A 263 -24.15 4.42 11.66
C ARG A 263 -24.71 5.72 11.06
N ILE A 264 -23.94 6.39 10.20
CA ILE A 264 -24.40 7.61 9.54
C ILE A 264 -25.54 7.30 8.58
N PHE A 265 -25.38 6.24 7.78
CA PHE A 265 -26.39 5.83 6.79
C PHE A 265 -27.69 5.39 7.47
N ASP A 266 -27.60 4.65 8.59
CA ASP A 266 -28.75 4.23 9.39
C ASP A 266 -29.55 5.44 9.92
N LYS A 267 -28.89 6.53 10.34
CA LYS A 267 -29.57 7.76 10.81
C LYS A 267 -30.51 8.36 9.75
N VAL A 268 -30.20 8.19 8.46
CA VAL A 268 -30.95 8.76 7.34
C VAL A 268 -31.69 7.71 6.50
N GLY A 269 -31.75 6.47 6.99
CA GLY A 269 -32.47 5.38 6.32
C GLY A 269 -31.83 4.90 5.02
N ILE A 270 -30.54 5.20 4.80
CA ILE A 270 -29.76 4.61 3.71
C ILE A 270 -29.32 3.22 4.16
N LYS A 271 -29.71 2.20 3.41
CA LYS A 271 -29.36 0.80 3.68
C LYS A 271 -28.40 0.32 2.62
N VAL A 272 -27.23 -0.13 3.04
CA VAL A 272 -26.23 -0.78 2.18
C VAL A 272 -26.11 -2.22 2.66
N ASN A 273 -26.54 -3.16 1.81
CA ASN A 273 -26.56 -4.57 2.12
C ASN A 273 -25.13 -5.13 2.11
N ASP A 274 -24.79 -6.00 3.06
CA ASP A 274 -23.48 -6.66 3.12
C ASP A 274 -22.30 -5.66 3.22
N TYR A 275 -22.48 -4.61 4.01
CA TYR A 275 -21.45 -3.63 4.36
C TYR A 275 -21.53 -3.30 5.87
N PRO A 276 -20.58 -3.78 6.71
CA PRO A 276 -19.38 -4.54 6.35
C PRO A 276 -19.68 -5.94 5.82
N SER A 277 -18.93 -6.39 4.81
CA SER A 277 -19.14 -7.72 4.22
C SER A 277 -18.45 -8.82 5.02
N GLN A 278 -19.16 -9.93 5.24
CA GLN A 278 -18.58 -11.14 5.83
C GLN A 278 -17.85 -12.02 4.79
N THR A 279 -18.22 -11.89 3.51
CA THR A 279 -17.68 -12.69 2.40
C THR A 279 -16.69 -11.91 1.54
N GLY A 280 -16.38 -10.66 1.91
CA GLY A 280 -15.49 -9.79 1.15
C GLY A 280 -16.14 -9.19 -0.10
N ASN A 281 -17.46 -9.02 -0.11
CA ASN A 281 -18.18 -8.29 -1.13
C ASN A 281 -17.73 -6.82 -1.16
N ARG A 282 -17.44 -6.35 -2.38
CA ARG A 282 -16.87 -5.02 -2.65
C ARG A 282 -17.78 -4.18 -3.53
N ARG A 283 -18.96 -4.69 -3.88
CA ARG A 283 -20.00 -4.02 -4.66
C ARG A 283 -21.36 -4.25 -3.99
N PRO A 284 -21.56 -3.73 -2.77
CA PRO A 284 -22.81 -3.94 -2.06
C PRO A 284 -23.98 -3.23 -2.75
N GLU A 285 -25.16 -3.84 -2.68
CA GLU A 285 -26.40 -3.22 -3.12
C GLU A 285 -26.90 -2.22 -2.07
N SER A 286 -27.70 -1.25 -2.50
CA SER A 286 -28.33 -0.30 -1.59
C SER A 286 -29.73 0.09 -2.03
N ASN A 287 -30.47 0.75 -1.14
CA ASN A 287 -31.75 1.38 -1.48
C ASN A 287 -31.60 2.76 -2.16
N LEU A 288 -30.38 3.18 -2.51
CA LEU A 288 -30.14 4.42 -3.23
C LEU A 288 -30.33 4.20 -4.74
N ASP A 289 -31.39 4.79 -5.31
CA ASP A 289 -31.65 4.71 -6.74
C ASP A 289 -30.61 5.48 -7.56
N GLY A 290 -30.02 4.79 -8.55
CA GLY A 290 -29.04 5.34 -9.46
C GLY A 290 -27.65 5.58 -8.85
N TYR A 291 -27.27 4.73 -7.90
CA TYR A 291 -25.91 4.70 -7.34
C TYR A 291 -25.25 3.36 -7.64
N PHE A 292 -24.01 3.45 -8.11
CA PHE A 292 -23.09 2.33 -8.13
C PHE A 292 -22.15 2.47 -6.93
N ILE A 293 -22.21 1.51 -6.00
CA ILE A 293 -21.40 1.53 -4.78
C ILE A 293 -20.25 0.55 -4.92
N LYS A 294 -19.03 1.02 -4.60
CA LYS A 294 -17.85 0.18 -4.50
C LYS A 294 -17.11 0.42 -3.19
N VAL A 295 -16.68 -0.65 -2.54
CA VAL A 295 -15.92 -0.58 -1.29
C VAL A 295 -14.43 -0.69 -1.61
N ILE A 296 -13.68 0.36 -1.35
CA ILE A 296 -12.23 0.44 -1.62
C ILE A 296 -11.49 1.02 -0.41
N ARG A 297 -10.15 0.96 -0.43
CA ARG A 297 -9.34 1.49 0.66
C ARG A 297 -9.42 3.02 0.73
N PRO A 298 -9.59 3.62 1.92
CA PRO A 298 -9.65 5.07 2.09
C PRO A 298 -8.49 5.83 1.44
N GLN A 299 -7.29 5.24 1.50
CA GLN A 299 -6.05 5.78 0.93
C GLN A 299 -6.13 6.01 -0.59
N ASP A 300 -6.84 5.12 -1.29
CA ASP A 300 -6.92 5.17 -2.75
C ASP A 300 -7.94 6.21 -3.24
N MET A 301 -8.94 6.55 -2.42
CA MET A 301 -10.12 7.31 -2.85
C MET A 301 -9.84 8.71 -3.42
N PRO A 302 -9.00 9.57 -2.80
CA PRO A 302 -8.73 10.90 -3.36
C PRO A 302 -8.20 10.83 -4.79
N LEU A 303 -7.31 9.89 -5.08
CA LEU A 303 -6.75 9.69 -6.41
C LEU A 303 -7.80 9.13 -7.39
N GLN A 304 -8.66 8.22 -6.95
CA GLN A 304 -9.72 7.67 -7.80
C GLN A 304 -10.78 8.73 -8.19
N ILE A 305 -11.14 9.63 -7.27
CA ILE A 305 -12.01 10.78 -7.57
C ILE A 305 -11.30 11.74 -8.52
N ALA A 306 -10.04 12.06 -8.26
CA ALA A 306 -9.24 12.95 -9.11
C ALA A 306 -9.14 12.43 -10.55
N ASN A 307 -9.09 11.11 -10.73
CA ASN A 307 -9.05 10.48 -12.03
C ASN A 307 -10.42 10.34 -12.70
N GLY A 308 -11.52 10.56 -11.98
CA GLY A 308 -12.89 10.44 -12.48
C GLY A 308 -13.41 9.00 -12.51
N ASN A 309 -12.78 8.09 -11.78
CA ASN A 309 -13.27 6.72 -11.60
C ASN A 309 -14.48 6.69 -10.63
N PHE A 310 -14.49 7.60 -9.64
CA PHE A 310 -15.65 7.84 -8.78
C PHE A 310 -16.09 9.30 -8.88
N ASP A 311 -17.37 9.55 -8.62
CA ASP A 311 -17.94 10.89 -8.55
C ASP A 311 -17.82 11.46 -7.11
N ILE A 312 -18.06 10.59 -6.13
CA ILE A 312 -18.06 10.90 -4.70
C ILE A 312 -17.49 9.74 -3.87
N ALA A 313 -16.90 10.05 -2.73
CA ALA A 313 -16.34 9.04 -1.81
C ALA A 313 -16.41 9.49 -0.35
N ILE A 314 -16.50 8.54 0.58
CA ILE A 314 -16.32 8.79 2.01
C ILE A 314 -14.93 8.29 2.42
N THR A 315 -14.04 9.20 2.85
CA THR A 315 -12.67 8.88 3.28
C THR A 315 -12.29 9.71 4.52
N GLY A 316 -11.06 9.56 5.00
CA GLY A 316 -10.50 10.45 6.02
C GLY A 316 -9.99 11.78 5.43
N ARG A 317 -10.22 12.89 6.13
CA ARG A 317 -9.71 14.22 5.74
C ARG A 317 -8.19 14.25 5.65
N ASP A 318 -7.50 13.46 6.45
CA ASP A 318 -6.06 13.19 6.39
C ASP A 318 -5.62 12.68 5.02
N TRP A 319 -6.33 11.71 4.43
CA TRP A 319 -6.03 11.22 3.08
C TRP A 319 -6.31 12.27 2.00
N LEU A 320 -7.36 13.08 2.16
CA LEU A 320 -7.61 14.21 1.27
C LEU A 320 -6.48 15.25 1.32
N ILE A 321 -6.00 15.59 2.53
CA ILE A 321 -4.91 16.54 2.74
C ILE A 321 -3.61 16.01 2.14
N ASP A 322 -3.25 14.74 2.40
CA ASP A 322 -2.04 14.12 1.86
C ASP A 322 -2.05 14.16 0.32
N HIS A 323 -3.17 13.79 -0.31
CA HIS A 323 -3.35 13.91 -1.76
C HIS A 323 -3.19 15.34 -2.25
N LYS A 324 -3.78 16.33 -1.57
CA LYS A 324 -3.72 17.74 -1.96
C LYS A 324 -2.33 18.35 -1.80
N TYR A 325 -1.52 17.87 -0.87
CA TYR A 325 -0.12 18.29 -0.77
C TYR A 325 0.71 17.80 -1.94
N GLN A 326 0.46 16.58 -2.43
CA GLN A 326 1.09 16.09 -3.65
C GLN A 326 0.54 16.78 -4.91
N PHE A 327 -0.78 17.00 -4.97
CA PHE A 327 -1.50 17.53 -6.12
C PHE A 327 -2.40 18.71 -5.74
N PRO A 328 -1.85 19.93 -5.52
CA PRO A 328 -2.62 21.09 -5.06
C PRO A 328 -3.81 21.44 -5.97
N ASN A 329 -3.61 21.30 -7.28
CA ASN A 329 -4.60 21.56 -8.32
C ASN A 329 -5.49 20.35 -8.66
N SER A 330 -5.38 19.25 -7.91
CA SER A 330 -6.24 18.07 -8.11
C SER A 330 -7.71 18.47 -8.09
N PRO A 331 -8.55 18.02 -9.05
CA PRO A 331 -9.93 18.44 -9.18
C PRO A 331 -10.84 17.72 -8.18
N ILE A 332 -10.49 17.78 -6.91
CA ILE A 332 -11.21 17.18 -5.79
C ILE A 332 -11.43 18.23 -4.71
N LYS A 333 -12.53 18.12 -3.96
CA LYS A 333 -12.81 18.95 -2.80
C LYS A 333 -13.53 18.15 -1.72
N GLU A 334 -13.42 18.63 -0.49
CA GLU A 334 -14.34 18.24 0.57
C GLU A 334 -15.73 18.82 0.26
N LEU A 335 -16.75 17.98 0.34
CA LEU A 335 -18.15 18.33 0.18
C LEU A 335 -18.85 18.49 1.53
N LEU A 336 -18.50 17.64 2.50
CA LEU A 336 -19.11 17.62 3.82
C LEU A 336 -18.17 17.00 4.86
N ASP A 337 -18.03 17.63 6.02
CA ASP A 337 -17.43 17.03 7.21
C ASP A 337 -18.45 16.09 7.88
N LEU A 338 -18.11 14.81 8.01
CA LEU A 338 -18.99 13.85 8.66
C LEU A 338 -18.79 13.80 10.18
N LYS A 339 -17.85 14.55 10.78
CA LYS A 339 -17.68 14.67 12.24
C LYS A 339 -17.54 13.33 13.00
N TYR A 340 -17.22 12.24 12.31
CA TYR A 340 -16.98 10.89 12.86
C TYR A 340 -15.56 10.44 12.53
N GLY A 341 -15.10 9.35 13.16
CA GLY A 341 -13.75 8.82 12.93
C GLY A 341 -12.67 9.84 13.29
N TRP A 342 -12.86 10.54 14.42
CA TRP A 342 -11.98 11.63 14.83
C TRP A 342 -10.63 11.08 15.26
N VAL A 343 -9.58 11.55 14.59
CA VAL A 343 -8.19 11.21 14.89
C VAL A 343 -7.34 12.48 14.90
N LYS A 344 -6.20 12.44 15.58
CA LYS A 344 -5.15 13.45 15.51
C LYS A 344 -4.02 12.92 14.64
N ILE A 345 -3.52 13.74 13.71
CA ILE A 345 -2.24 13.47 13.07
C ILE A 345 -1.16 14.12 13.93
N VAL A 346 -0.20 13.33 14.39
CA VAL A 346 0.76 13.71 15.42
C VAL A 346 2.21 13.42 15.01
N ALA A 347 3.13 14.24 15.51
CA ALA A 347 4.55 13.99 15.43
C ALA A 347 5.02 13.26 16.70
N VAL A 348 5.72 12.14 16.52
CA VAL A 348 6.05 11.21 17.61
C VAL A 348 7.53 10.85 17.57
N ILE A 349 8.20 10.83 18.73
CA ILE A 349 9.60 10.42 18.89
C ILE A 349 9.74 9.37 20.00
N ASP A 350 10.94 8.80 20.16
CA ASP A 350 11.27 7.94 21.31
C ASP A 350 11.23 8.77 22.60
N GLU A 351 10.55 8.27 23.62
CA GLU A 351 10.39 8.99 24.90
C GLU A 351 11.73 9.26 25.63
N LYS A 352 12.79 8.50 25.30
CA LYS A 352 14.14 8.69 25.86
C LYS A 352 14.87 9.90 25.27
N VAL A 353 14.41 10.43 24.14
CA VAL A 353 14.97 11.66 23.58
C VAL A 353 14.51 12.83 24.45
N PRO A 354 15.42 13.68 24.96
CA PRO A 354 15.10 14.77 25.88
C PRO A 354 14.52 15.99 25.13
N VAL A 355 13.39 15.77 24.46
CA VAL A 355 12.67 16.75 23.63
C VAL A 355 11.19 16.68 23.99
N GLU A 356 10.54 17.84 24.04
CA GLU A 356 9.12 17.95 24.42
C GLU A 356 8.26 18.54 23.30
N ASP A 357 8.86 19.26 22.35
CA ASP A 357 8.16 19.93 21.27
C ASP A 357 8.96 19.92 19.95
N ILE A 358 8.30 20.32 18.86
CA ILE A 358 8.94 20.36 17.53
C ILE A 358 10.12 21.35 17.44
N LYS A 359 10.12 22.41 18.25
CA LYS A 359 11.19 23.42 18.26
C LYS A 359 12.46 22.86 18.90
N SER A 360 12.33 22.18 20.03
CA SER A 360 13.42 21.47 20.71
C SER A 360 13.88 20.26 19.89
N TRP A 361 13.00 19.61 19.12
CA TRP A 361 13.38 18.58 18.15
C TRP A 361 14.28 19.14 17.03
N TRP A 362 13.89 20.26 16.43
CA TRP A 362 14.70 20.95 15.43
C TRP A 362 16.09 21.30 15.96
N GLN A 363 16.15 21.87 17.16
CA GLN A 363 17.42 22.21 17.81
C GLN A 363 18.26 20.96 18.08
N TYR A 364 17.65 19.89 18.60
CA TYR A 364 18.30 18.61 18.83
C TYR A 364 18.91 18.04 17.54
N CYS A 365 18.16 18.06 16.43
CA CYS A 365 18.66 17.61 15.13
C CYS A 365 19.85 18.44 14.64
N ASN A 366 19.81 19.76 14.84
CA ASN A 366 20.90 20.65 14.45
C ASN A 366 22.14 20.44 15.31
N ASP A 367 22.02 20.43 16.64
CA ASP A 367 23.15 20.29 17.55
C ASP A 367 23.85 18.93 17.36
N LYS A 368 23.07 17.87 17.13
CA LYS A 368 23.59 16.51 16.91
C LYS A 368 23.94 16.19 15.46
N GLN A 369 23.71 17.13 14.55
CA GLN A 369 23.92 16.94 13.12
C GLN A 369 23.15 15.75 12.51
N ILE A 370 21.93 15.49 13.01
CA ILE A 370 21.09 14.37 12.60
C ILE A 370 20.49 14.63 11.21
N VAL A 371 20.44 13.57 10.39
CA VAL A 371 19.57 13.49 9.22
C VAL A 371 18.28 12.82 9.67
N CYS A 372 17.23 13.61 9.90
CA CYS A 372 15.97 13.16 10.47
C CYS A 372 15.25 12.17 9.54
N ARG A 373 15.21 10.89 9.93
CA ARG A 373 14.46 9.86 9.22
C ARG A 373 13.03 9.87 9.71
N VAL A 374 12.08 10.16 8.82
CA VAL A 374 10.66 10.33 9.17
C VAL A 374 9.87 9.16 8.58
N ALA A 375 9.38 8.24 9.41
CA ALA A 375 8.57 7.11 8.97
C ALA A 375 7.07 7.44 9.06
N THR A 376 6.31 7.14 8.00
CA THR A 376 4.87 7.45 7.94
C THR A 376 4.16 6.72 6.79
N GLU A 377 2.84 6.59 6.87
CA GLU A 377 1.98 6.31 5.71
C GLU A 377 1.60 7.60 4.94
N TYR A 378 1.71 8.77 5.59
CA TYR A 378 1.31 10.09 5.07
C TYR A 378 2.51 10.86 4.51
N THR A 379 3.12 10.34 3.44
CA THR A 379 4.41 10.85 2.97
C THR A 379 4.41 12.32 2.59
N ASN A 380 3.29 12.84 2.06
CA ASN A 380 3.21 14.22 1.61
C ASN A 380 2.94 15.16 2.79
N ILE A 381 2.15 14.73 3.78
CA ILE A 381 1.99 15.45 5.05
C ILE A 381 3.31 15.52 5.80
N ALA A 382 4.04 14.42 5.92
CA ALA A 382 5.32 14.41 6.61
C ALA A 382 6.36 15.30 5.94
N ASP A 383 6.47 15.22 4.62
CA ASP A 383 7.33 16.08 3.81
C ASP A 383 7.01 17.56 3.99
N ARG A 384 5.72 17.93 3.98
CA ARG A 384 5.28 19.30 4.23
C ARG A 384 5.61 19.74 5.66
N TYR A 385 5.32 18.90 6.64
CA TYR A 385 5.50 19.18 8.06
C TYR A 385 6.95 19.48 8.42
N VAL A 386 7.89 18.65 7.95
CA VAL A 386 9.33 18.85 8.27
C VAL A 386 9.88 20.12 7.61
N ARG A 387 9.40 20.48 6.41
CA ARG A 387 9.77 21.73 5.73
C ARG A 387 9.22 22.96 6.44
N ASP A 388 7.94 22.92 6.82
CA ASP A 388 7.30 24.02 7.55
C ASP A 388 7.98 24.25 8.92
N ASN A 389 8.55 23.20 9.52
CA ASN A 389 9.34 23.25 10.75
C ASN A 389 10.86 23.40 10.56
N ARG A 390 11.33 23.68 9.32
CA ARG A 390 12.74 23.96 8.99
C ARG A 390 13.73 22.85 9.35
N ILE A 391 13.29 21.60 9.36
CA ILE A 391 14.19 20.45 9.52
C ILE A 391 14.80 20.18 8.15
N ASP A 392 15.96 20.79 7.87
CA ASP A 392 16.52 20.81 6.51
C ASP A 392 17.13 19.47 6.06
N ARG A 393 17.66 18.69 7.02
CA ARG A 393 18.24 17.37 6.75
C ARG A 393 17.27 16.28 7.15
N TYR A 394 16.52 15.78 6.20
CA TYR A 394 15.57 14.70 6.45
C TYR A 394 15.50 13.68 5.31
N ARG A 395 14.91 12.53 5.61
CA ARG A 395 14.50 11.52 4.65
C ARG A 395 13.10 11.04 5.03
N ILE A 396 12.17 11.03 4.08
CA ILE A 396 10.86 10.42 4.27
C ILE A 396 10.98 8.92 3.97
N ILE A 397 10.51 8.10 4.90
CA ILE A 397 10.49 6.64 4.81
C ILE A 397 9.02 6.22 4.71
N PRO A 398 8.52 5.84 3.51
CA PRO A 398 7.17 5.31 3.39
C PRO A 398 7.06 3.99 4.15
N THR A 399 5.91 3.81 4.80
CA THR A 399 5.56 2.60 5.54
C THR A 399 4.18 2.13 5.13
N TRP A 400 3.88 0.85 5.39
CA TRP A 400 2.58 0.26 5.10
C TRP A 400 2.03 -0.45 6.34
N GLY A 401 1.92 0.34 7.42
CA GLY A 401 1.44 -0.04 8.74
C GLY A 401 2.54 -0.36 9.76
N ALA A 402 2.12 -0.51 11.03
CA ALA A 402 2.98 -0.79 12.20
C ALA A 402 4.16 0.18 12.36
N THR A 403 3.89 1.47 12.13
CA THR A 403 4.87 2.56 12.14
C THR A 403 5.55 2.73 13.51
N GLU A 404 4.85 2.41 14.61
CA GLU A 404 5.39 2.51 15.98
C GLU A 404 6.61 1.59 16.16
N GLY A 405 6.71 0.53 15.36
CA GLY A 405 7.86 -0.36 15.36
C GLY A 405 9.15 0.26 14.82
N PHE A 406 9.09 1.39 14.09
CA PHE A 406 10.26 2.01 13.43
C PHE A 406 11.11 2.85 14.37
N ILE A 407 10.56 3.38 15.46
CA ILE A 407 11.32 4.16 16.44
C ILE A 407 11.89 3.22 17.52
N PRO A 408 13.13 3.47 17.99
CA PRO A 408 14.11 4.47 17.55
C PRO A 408 15.09 4.01 16.46
N GLU A 409 15.11 2.73 16.08
CA GLU A 409 16.22 2.19 15.29
C GLU A 409 16.14 2.55 13.80
N ASP A 410 14.95 2.55 13.21
CA ASP A 410 14.75 2.68 11.77
C ASP A 410 14.29 4.08 11.34
N ALA A 411 13.78 4.86 12.29
CA ALA A 411 13.39 6.25 12.11
C ALA A 411 13.73 7.07 13.35
N ASP A 412 13.69 8.38 13.21
CA ASP A 412 13.93 9.35 14.29
C ASP A 412 12.63 10.10 14.66
N LEU A 413 11.70 10.22 13.70
CA LEU A 413 10.38 10.82 13.86
C LEU A 413 9.31 9.95 13.19
N LEU A 414 8.12 9.85 13.78
CA LEU A 414 6.92 9.33 13.12
C LEU A 414 5.91 10.43 12.90
N ILE A 415 5.23 10.37 11.76
CA ILE A 415 3.96 11.06 11.54
C ILE A 415 2.89 9.99 11.48
N GLU A 416 2.01 9.98 12.46
CA GLU A 416 1.04 8.89 12.68
C GLU A 416 -0.32 9.45 13.10
N ASN A 417 -1.38 8.71 12.81
CA ASN A 417 -2.71 9.00 13.33
C ASN A 417 -2.91 8.42 14.74
N THR A 418 -3.74 9.06 15.55
CA THR A 418 -4.11 8.51 16.85
C THR A 418 -5.45 9.02 17.33
N GLU A 419 -6.28 8.12 17.87
CA GLU A 419 -7.53 8.49 18.53
C GLU A 419 -7.27 8.98 19.96
N THR A 420 -6.68 8.11 20.80
CA THR A 420 -6.48 8.35 22.24
C THR A 420 -5.02 8.58 22.63
N GLY A 421 -4.05 8.25 21.76
CA GLY A 421 -2.63 8.18 22.10
C GLY A 421 -2.19 6.89 22.81
N GLY A 422 -3.14 5.99 23.15
CA GLY A 422 -2.85 4.80 23.94
C GLY A 422 -1.89 3.80 23.29
N THR A 423 -1.89 3.68 21.96
CA THR A 423 -0.93 2.82 21.24
C THR A 423 0.48 3.41 21.31
N ILE A 424 0.62 4.70 21.05
CA ILE A 424 1.89 5.43 21.11
C ILE A 424 2.54 5.26 22.49
N ALA A 425 1.78 5.49 23.57
CA ALA A 425 2.28 5.36 24.94
C ALA A 425 2.73 3.92 25.28
N ARG A 426 1.98 2.90 24.82
CA ARG A 426 2.35 1.48 25.01
C ARG A 426 3.67 1.09 24.36
N HIS A 427 4.13 1.85 23.37
CA HIS A 427 5.40 1.64 22.68
C HIS A 427 6.55 2.50 23.24
N ASN A 428 6.35 3.19 24.39
CA ASN A 428 7.31 4.13 24.99
C ASN A 428 7.69 5.26 24.03
N LEU A 429 6.70 5.78 23.32
CA LEU A 429 6.83 6.87 22.38
C LEU A 429 6.13 8.11 22.93
N ARG A 430 6.62 9.29 22.54
CA ARG A 430 6.09 10.58 22.97
C ARG A 430 5.58 11.39 21.79
N ILE A 431 4.37 11.91 21.91
CA ILE A 431 3.83 12.94 21.01
C ILE A 431 4.50 14.27 21.37
N ILE A 432 5.16 14.90 20.40
CA ILE A 432 5.81 16.21 20.55
C ILE A 432 5.09 17.33 19.80
N ASP A 433 4.15 16.98 18.93
CA ASP A 433 3.33 17.95 18.23
C ASP A 433 2.02 17.34 17.70
N LYS A 434 1.00 18.18 17.55
CA LYS A 434 -0.25 17.84 16.87
C LYS A 434 -0.32 18.65 15.58
N LEU A 435 -0.20 17.97 14.44
CA LEU A 435 -0.26 18.62 13.13
C LEU A 435 -1.65 19.18 12.86
N PHE A 436 -2.67 18.33 12.96
CA PHE A 436 -4.08 18.69 12.80
C PHE A 436 -5.01 17.55 13.27
N GLU A 437 -6.31 17.84 13.28
CA GLU A 437 -7.36 16.86 13.55
C GLU A 437 -8.03 16.44 12.23
N SER A 438 -8.27 15.15 12.08
CA SER A 438 -8.95 14.55 10.93
C SER A 438 -10.25 13.91 11.37
N THR A 439 -11.24 13.98 10.50
CA THR A 439 -12.52 13.28 10.59
C THR A 439 -12.79 12.61 9.25
N ALA A 440 -13.74 11.67 9.23
CA ALA A 440 -14.33 11.21 7.99
C ALA A 440 -14.99 12.39 7.27
N CYS A 441 -14.82 12.46 5.96
CA CYS A 441 -15.43 13.47 5.11
C CYS A 441 -15.96 12.86 3.82
N LEU A 442 -17.02 13.47 3.29
CA LEU A 442 -17.48 13.22 1.93
C LEU A 442 -16.63 14.10 0.99
N ILE A 443 -15.99 13.48 0.02
CA ILE A 443 -15.21 14.15 -1.02
C ILE A 443 -15.87 13.95 -2.38
N GLY A 444 -15.62 14.85 -3.31
CA GLY A 444 -16.08 14.72 -4.69
C GLY A 444 -15.31 15.57 -5.67
N SER A 445 -15.57 15.33 -6.95
CA SER A 445 -14.90 16.03 -8.04
C SER A 445 -15.32 17.51 -8.12
N THR A 446 -14.39 18.39 -8.49
CA THR A 446 -14.68 19.80 -8.84
C THR A 446 -15.01 19.97 -10.32
N ARG A 447 -14.88 18.91 -11.13
CA ARG A 447 -15.24 18.94 -12.56
C ARG A 447 -16.74 19.14 -12.71
N LYS A 448 -17.13 19.85 -13.77
CA LYS A 448 -18.54 20.08 -14.09
C LYS A 448 -19.21 18.75 -14.42
N ILE A 449 -20.28 18.43 -13.69
CA ILE A 449 -21.17 17.32 -14.01
C ILE A 449 -22.16 17.83 -15.06
N SER A 450 -22.11 17.26 -16.27
CA SER A 450 -23.00 17.65 -17.37
C SER A 450 -24.42 17.10 -17.23
N ASN A 451 -24.59 16.03 -16.46
CA ASN A 451 -25.85 15.32 -16.33
C ASN A 451 -26.65 15.82 -15.11
N ASP A 452 -27.80 16.44 -15.37
CA ASP A 452 -28.67 16.99 -14.32
C ASP A 452 -29.19 15.94 -13.34
N ARG A 453 -29.46 14.71 -13.79
CA ARG A 453 -29.93 13.63 -12.91
C ARG A 453 -28.83 13.18 -11.95
N LYS A 454 -27.61 12.97 -12.45
CA LYS A 454 -26.44 12.65 -11.63
C LYS A 454 -26.18 13.74 -10.60
N SER A 455 -26.23 15.01 -11.02
CA SER A 455 -26.07 16.17 -10.12
C SER A 455 -27.12 16.19 -9.00
N LYS A 456 -28.40 15.97 -9.33
CA LYS A 456 -29.49 15.89 -8.34
C LYS A 456 -29.32 14.71 -7.37
N ARG A 457 -28.90 13.55 -7.86
CA ARG A 457 -28.58 12.39 -7.01
C ARG A 457 -27.44 12.73 -6.05
N MET A 458 -26.32 13.26 -6.54
CA MET A 458 -25.22 13.69 -5.66
C MET A 458 -25.67 14.68 -4.60
N GLN A 459 -26.48 15.68 -4.96
CA GLN A 459 -27.03 16.65 -4.01
C GLN A 459 -27.94 15.96 -2.98
N PHE A 460 -28.80 15.02 -3.38
CA PHE A 460 -29.63 14.25 -2.45
C PHE A 460 -28.80 13.55 -1.38
N LEU A 461 -27.70 12.90 -1.75
CA LEU A 461 -26.83 12.25 -0.76
C LEU A 461 -26.16 13.29 0.17
N ILE A 462 -25.67 14.40 -0.38
CA ILE A 462 -25.07 15.48 0.42
C ILE A 462 -26.07 16.01 1.45
N ASP A 463 -27.31 16.27 1.02
CA ASP A 463 -28.37 16.79 1.89
C ASP A 463 -28.76 15.77 2.96
N ALA A 464 -28.89 14.49 2.59
CA ALA A 464 -29.17 13.41 3.53
C ALA A 464 -28.07 13.33 4.59
N LEU A 465 -26.80 13.26 4.19
CA LEU A 465 -25.69 13.17 5.13
C LEU A 465 -25.55 14.45 5.98
N THR A 466 -25.83 15.63 5.42
CA THR A 466 -25.86 16.89 6.18
C THR A 466 -26.91 16.80 7.29
N LYS A 467 -28.11 16.32 6.99
CA LYS A 467 -29.16 16.09 7.98
C LYS A 467 -28.71 15.10 9.06
N ALA A 468 -28.00 14.02 8.71
CA ALA A 468 -27.46 13.09 9.71
C ALA A 468 -26.50 13.77 10.70
N MET A 469 -25.76 14.80 10.26
CA MET A 469 -24.81 15.55 11.11
C MET A 469 -25.48 16.57 12.02
N GLU A 470 -26.71 16.94 11.74
CA GLU A 470 -27.54 17.83 12.56
C GLU A 470 -28.40 17.04 13.55
N MET A 471 -28.56 15.73 13.33
CA MET A 471 -29.28 14.84 14.25
C MET A 471 -28.43 14.57 15.51
N PRO A 472 -29.06 14.59 16.70
CA PRO A 472 -28.37 14.39 17.97
C PRO A 472 -27.66 13.03 18.10
#